data_AF-A0A2E6U1Z6-F1
#
_entry.id   AF-A0A2E6U1Z6-F1
#
_cell.length_a   1.000
_cell.length_b   1.000
_cell.length_c   1.000
_cell.angle_alpha   90.00
_cell.angle_beta   90.00
_cell.angle_gamma   90.00
#
_symmetry.space_group_name_H-M   'P 1'
#
loop_
_entity.id
_entity.type
_entity.pdbx_description
1 polymer ?
#
loop_
_entity_poly.entity_id
_entity_poly.type
_entity_poly.pdbx_seq_one_letter_code
_entity_poly.pdbx_strand_id
1 'polypeptide(L)' 'MEKSDKTESEKRQAAQQAALKEAEQRRAALTPGPRPKEQGGQEGPEPTRYGDWEKAGIVSDF' A
#
# COMPACT_ATOMS: atom_id res chain seq x y z
N MET A 1 -28.02 -13.63 15.95
CA MET A 1 -27.27 -12.97 14.87
C MET A 1 -25.75 -12.92 15.09
N GLU A 2 -25.23 -12.89 16.33
CA GLU A 2 -23.78 -12.66 16.59
C GLU A 2 -22.82 -13.79 16.14
N LYS A 3 -23.25 -15.06 16.16
CA LYS A 3 -22.36 -16.19 15.83
C LYS A 3 -21.94 -16.20 14.36
N SER A 4 -22.79 -15.66 13.48
CA SER A 4 -22.55 -15.63 12.03
C SER A 4 -21.52 -14.57 11.63
N ASP A 5 -21.48 -13.44 12.35
CA ASP A 5 -20.54 -12.36 12.09
C ASP A 5 -19.10 -12.75 12.49
N LYS A 6 -18.97 -13.44 13.63
CA LYS A 6 -17.69 -13.96 14.12
C LYS A 6 -17.05 -14.98 13.17
N THR A 7 -17.86 -15.91 12.64
CA THR A 7 -17.38 -16.94 11.70
C THR A 7 -16.92 -16.36 10.36
N GLU A 8 -17.55 -15.28 9.91
CA GLU A 8 -17.13 -14.56 8.69
C GLU A 8 -15.82 -13.80 8.92
N SER A 9 -15.66 -13.16 10.08
CA SER A 9 -14.41 -12.50 10.48
C SER A 9 -13.23 -13.48 10.55
N GLU A 10 -13.43 -14.64 11.17
CA GLU A 10 -12.42 -15.71 11.27
C GLU A 10 -12.00 -16.23 9.89
N LYS A 11 -12.95 -16.41 8.96
CA LYS A 11 -12.65 -16.77 7.56
C LYS A 11 -11.82 -15.71 6.85
N ARG A 12 -12.14 -14.43 7.03
CA ARG A 12 -11.37 -13.33 6.43
C ARG A 12 -9.95 -13.27 6.96
N GLN A 13 -9.77 -13.49 8.26
CA GLN A 13 -8.44 -13.54 8.88
C GLN A 13 -7.61 -14.72 8.35
N ALA A 14 -8.21 -15.91 8.22
CA ALA A 14 -7.55 -17.06 7.63
C ALA A 14 -7.15 -16.81 6.17
N ALA A 15 -8.03 -16.20 5.36
CA ALA A 15 -7.74 -15.82 3.99
C ALA A 15 -6.62 -14.76 3.90
N GLN A 16 -6.62 -13.77 4.80
CA GLN A 16 -5.57 -12.75 4.88
C GLN A 16 -4.21 -13.38 5.18
N GLN A 17 -4.13 -14.29 6.16
CA GLN A 17 -2.89 -14.98 6.51
C GLN A 17 -2.37 -15.84 5.36
N ALA A 18 -3.25 -16.55 4.66
CA ALA A 18 -2.88 -17.33 3.48
C ALA A 18 -2.31 -16.43 2.36
N ALA A 19 -2.98 -15.32 2.06
CA ALA A 19 -2.55 -14.37 1.03
C ALA A 19 -1.19 -13.74 1.35
N LEU A 20 -0.94 -13.39 2.62
CA LEU A 20 0.34 -12.85 3.07
C LEU A 20 1.47 -13.88 2.92
N LYS A 21 1.23 -15.12 3.35
CA LYS A 21 2.22 -16.21 3.23
C LYS A 21 2.58 -16.48 1.77
N GLU A 22 1.59 -16.50 0.88
CA GLU A 22 1.84 -16.67 -0.56
C GLU A 22 2.66 -15.49 -1.13
N ALA A 23 2.30 -14.25 -0.76
CA ALA A 23 3.04 -13.07 -1.20
C ALA A 23 4.50 -13.11 -0.72
N GLU A 24 4.76 -13.54 0.51
CA GLU A 24 6.12 -13.76 1.04
C GLU A 24 6.88 -14.81 0.24
N GLN A 25 6.25 -15.95 -0.06
CA GLN A 25 6.86 -17.01 -0.87
C GLN A 25 7.23 -16.51 -2.27
N ARG A 26 6.32 -15.76 -2.92
CA ARG A 26 6.61 -15.14 -4.23
C ARG A 26 7.77 -14.14 -4.14
N ARG A 27 7.81 -13.30 -3.09
CA ARG A 27 8.91 -12.35 -2.86
C ARG A 27 10.24 -13.05 -2.63
N ALA A 28 10.25 -14.14 -1.86
CA ALA A 28 11.47 -14.92 -1.60
C ALA A 28 12.01 -15.63 -2.84
N ALA A 29 11.12 -16.03 -3.77
CA ALA A 29 11.50 -16.64 -5.05
C ALA A 29 11.95 -15.63 -6.12
N LEU A 30 11.70 -14.33 -5.93
CA LEU A 30 12.08 -13.28 -6.85
C LEU A 30 13.51 -12.81 -6.55
N THR A 31 14.38 -12.82 -7.55
CA THR A 31 15.67 -12.11 -7.46
C THR A 31 15.44 -10.62 -7.72
N PRO A 32 15.68 -9.73 -6.75
CA PRO A 32 15.52 -8.30 -6.98
C PRO A 32 16.55 -7.81 -8.00
N GLY A 33 16.06 -7.27 -9.12
CA GLY A 33 16.86 -6.56 -10.12
C GLY A 33 16.85 -5.05 -9.88
N PRO A 34 17.76 -4.30 -10.52
CA PRO A 34 17.73 -2.83 -10.47
C PRO A 34 16.42 -2.33 -11.07
N ARG A 35 15.63 -1.62 -10.27
CA ARG A 35 14.46 -0.88 -10.75
C ARG A 35 14.90 0.54 -11.11
N PRO A 36 14.47 1.10 -12.25
CA PRO A 36 14.71 2.50 -12.52
C PRO A 36 14.10 3.33 -11.38
N LYS A 37 14.81 4.39 -10.99
CA LYS A 37 14.25 5.35 -10.04
C LYS A 37 13.04 6.01 -10.68
N GLU A 38 12.00 6.23 -9.88
CA GLU A 38 10.89 7.09 -10.28
C GLU A 38 11.45 8.50 -10.53
N GLN A 39 11.06 9.10 -11.66
CA GLN A 39 11.48 10.43 -12.09
C GLN A 39 10.23 11.28 -12.24
N GLY A 40 10.26 12.52 -11.74
CA GLY A 40 9.16 13.47 -11.86
C GLY A 40 8.25 13.61 -10.63
N GLY A 41 8.58 12.96 -9.51
CA GLY A 41 7.94 13.26 -8.22
C GLY A 41 8.30 14.67 -7.73
N GLN A 42 7.38 15.30 -6.99
CA GLN A 42 7.67 16.60 -6.35
C GLN A 42 8.82 16.45 -5.36
N GLU A 43 9.80 17.35 -5.44
CA GLU A 43 10.87 17.39 -4.44
C GLU A 43 10.31 17.84 -3.10
N GLY A 44 10.76 17.20 -2.03
CA GLY A 44 10.36 17.56 -0.67
C GLY A 44 9.32 16.60 -0.09
N PRO A 45 8.80 16.93 1.09
CA PRO A 45 7.92 16.03 1.80
C PRO A 45 6.54 15.92 1.13
N GLU A 46 5.96 14.72 1.18
CA GLU A 46 4.61 14.42 0.70
C GLU A 46 3.59 15.53 1.07
N PRO A 47 2.91 16.16 0.09
CA PRO A 47 1.89 17.19 0.31
C PRO A 47 0.81 16.73 1.29
N THR A 48 0.46 15.43 1.23
CA THR A 48 -0.47 14.76 2.13
C THR A 48 -0.07 14.85 3.61
N ARG A 49 1.23 14.93 3.93
CA ARG A 49 1.76 14.94 5.29
C ARG A 49 1.98 16.35 5.85
N TYR A 50 2.15 17.37 4.99
CA TYR A 50 2.50 18.74 5.42
C TYR A 50 1.52 19.82 4.96
N GLY A 51 0.44 19.46 4.25
CA GLY A 51 -0.60 20.41 3.82
C GLY A 51 -0.18 21.30 2.65
N ASP A 52 0.97 21.03 2.02
CA ASP A 52 1.53 21.81 0.93
C ASP A 52 1.10 21.27 -0.44
N TRP A 53 -0.21 21.23 -0.66
CA TRP A 53 -0.82 20.87 -1.96
C TRP A 53 -0.72 22.01 -2.97
N GLU A 54 -0.07 23.12 -2.62
CA GLU A 54 0.02 24.30 -3.47
C GLU A 54 1.31 24.30 -4.28
N LYS A 55 1.18 24.35 -5.61
CA LYS A 55 2.29 24.64 -6.52
C LYS A 55 2.09 26.03 -7.08
N ALA A 56 2.97 26.96 -6.71
CA ALA A 56 2.86 28.38 -7.09
C ALA A 56 1.50 29.02 -6.75
N GLY A 57 0.92 28.66 -5.59
CA GLY A 57 -0.36 29.17 -5.12
C GLY A 57 -1.60 28.53 -5.75
N ILE A 58 -1.43 27.41 -6.47
CA ILE A 58 -2.52 26.63 -7.06
C ILE A 58 -2.55 25.25 -6.42
N VAL A 59 -3.71 24.84 -5.87
CA VAL A 59 -3.91 23.49 -5.35
C VAL A 59 -3.77 22.49 -6.50
N SER A 60 -2.80 21.58 -6.37
CA SER A 60 -2.46 20.56 -7.35
C SER A 60 -2.60 19.20 -6.71
N ASP A 61 -3.67 18.47 -7.03
CA ASP A 61 -3.75 17.01 -6.83
C ASP A 61 -3.46 16.41 -8.20
N PHE A 62 -2.25 15.88 -8.47
CA PHE A 62 -1.86 14.99 -9.58
C PHE A 62 -0.35 14.71 -9.54
#